data_AF-A0A450UA35-F1
#
_entry.id   AF-A0A450UA35-F1
#
_cell.length_a   1.000
_cell.length_b   1.000
_cell.length_c   1.000
_cell.angle_alpha   90.00
_cell.angle_beta   90.00
_cell.angle_gamma   90.00
#
_symmetry.space_group_name_H-M   'P 1'
#
loop_
_entity.id
_entity.type
_entity.pdbx_description
1 polymer ?
#
loop_
_entity_poly.entity_id
_entity_poly.type
_entity_poly.pdbx_seq_one_letter_code
_entity_poly.pdbx_strand_id
1 'polypeptide(L)'
;MGSIGSVTHAEPVGVLWIDAHGDFNTPATSLSGNLHGMSLATLLGFGVPKLVDLGRPGPKLIADQVVLIGTRDLDVQERRLLGENKITVFTIREIDEQGIATVTNKALNRLSHLSRLHVSLDMDILDPTEAPGVGTPVPGGLTYREAHLLMEIIADCAHVDSMDVVEINPILDERNHTSELAVRLIAALLGQTRGEIA
;
A
#
# COMPACT_ATOMS: atom_id res chain seq x y z
N MET A 1 2.47 9.46 -5.25
CA MET A 1 2.13 10.90 -5.05
C MET A 1 1.10 11.43 -6.04
N GLY A 2 1.33 11.39 -7.36
CA GLY A 2 0.44 12.02 -8.35
C GLY A 2 -0.98 11.44 -8.40
N SER A 3 -1.09 10.11 -8.38
CA SER A 3 -2.34 9.34 -8.33
C SER A 3 -3.23 9.77 -7.15
N ILE A 4 -2.74 9.58 -5.93
CA ILE A 4 -3.43 9.97 -4.69
C ILE A 4 -3.74 11.47 -4.67
N GLY A 5 -2.78 12.30 -5.10
CA GLY A 5 -2.98 13.74 -5.22
C GLY A 5 -4.17 14.08 -6.13
N SER A 6 -4.37 13.36 -7.23
CA SER A 6 -5.50 13.55 -8.13
C SER A 6 -6.84 13.11 -7.49
N VAL A 7 -6.91 11.88 -6.96
CA VAL A 7 -8.18 11.29 -6.50
C VAL A 7 -8.73 11.95 -5.23
N THR A 8 -7.85 12.59 -4.45
CA THR A 8 -8.19 13.40 -3.26
C THR A 8 -8.56 14.85 -3.57
N HIS A 9 -8.57 15.27 -4.84
CA HIS A 9 -8.80 16.67 -5.21
C HIS A 9 -10.24 17.12 -4.96
N ALA A 10 -11.23 16.26 -5.20
CA ALA A 10 -12.63 16.59 -5.05
C ALA A 10 -13.18 16.23 -3.67
N GLU A 11 -12.93 14.99 -3.23
CA GLU A 11 -13.47 14.44 -2.00
C GLU A 11 -12.42 13.63 -1.24
N PRO A 12 -12.53 13.54 0.10
CA PRO A 12 -11.72 12.66 0.92
C PRO A 12 -11.75 11.20 0.41
N VAL A 13 -10.61 10.52 0.48
CA VAL A 13 -10.48 9.10 0.14
C VAL A 13 -9.78 8.37 1.28
N GLY A 14 -10.20 7.15 1.58
CA GLY A 14 -9.41 6.24 2.41
C GLY A 14 -8.30 5.62 1.57
N VAL A 15 -7.12 5.42 2.15
CA VAL A 15 -5.96 4.84 1.47
C VAL A 15 -5.55 3.58 2.21
N LEU A 16 -5.63 2.44 1.51
CA LEU A 16 -4.91 1.24 1.90
C LEU A 16 -3.54 1.29 1.24
N TRP A 17 -2.50 1.35 2.06
CA TRP A 17 -1.11 1.30 1.63
C TRP A 17 -0.59 -0.12 1.88
N ILE A 18 -0.49 -0.93 0.83
CA ILE A 18 -0.20 -2.36 0.92
C ILE A 18 1.21 -2.56 0.40
N ASP A 19 2.16 -2.74 1.31
CA ASP A 19 3.59 -2.53 1.03
C ASP A 19 4.46 -3.23 2.09
N ALA A 20 5.65 -3.69 1.70
CA ALA A 20 6.66 -4.15 2.66
C ALA A 20 7.24 -3.01 3.50
N HIS A 21 7.26 -1.80 2.95
CA HIS A 21 7.84 -0.59 3.50
C HIS A 21 6.76 0.35 4.07
N GLY A 22 7.19 1.42 4.73
CA GLY A 22 6.31 2.45 5.25
C GLY A 22 6.11 3.64 4.32
N ASP A 23 7.05 3.87 3.40
CA ASP A 23 7.17 5.05 2.55
C ASP A 23 7.00 6.39 3.30
N PHE A 24 7.37 6.39 4.58
CA PHE A 24 7.12 7.44 5.54
C PHE A 24 8.40 8.15 5.98
N ASN A 25 9.49 7.97 5.24
CA ASN A 25 10.69 8.76 5.45
C ASN A 25 10.51 10.21 4.98
N THR A 26 11.32 11.08 5.56
CA THR A 26 11.51 12.46 5.12
C THR A 26 12.95 12.65 4.63
N PRO A 27 13.28 13.78 3.98
CA PRO A 27 14.68 14.08 3.64
C PRO A 27 15.64 14.07 4.84
N ALA A 28 15.13 14.28 6.06
CA ALA A 28 15.93 14.28 7.28
C ALA A 28 16.08 12.89 7.92
N THR A 29 15.22 11.93 7.59
CA THR A 29 15.22 10.58 8.20
C THR A 29 15.72 9.49 7.25
N SER A 30 15.56 9.67 5.94
CA SER A 30 15.97 8.70 4.95
C SER A 30 17.49 8.48 4.94
N LEU A 31 17.90 7.21 4.91
CA LEU A 31 19.31 6.82 4.79
C LEU A 31 19.83 6.87 3.35
N SER A 32 18.93 6.80 2.35
CA SER A 32 19.27 6.78 0.92
C SER A 32 19.05 8.11 0.22
N GLY A 33 18.14 8.95 0.74
CA GLY A 33 17.65 10.14 0.05
C GLY A 33 16.68 9.85 -1.10
N ASN A 34 16.27 8.58 -1.29
CA ASN A 34 15.36 8.19 -2.36
C ASN A 34 13.93 8.69 -2.08
N LEU A 35 13.30 9.27 -3.10
CA LEU A 35 11.96 9.84 -2.98
C LEU A 35 10.84 8.78 -2.91
N HIS A 36 11.05 7.58 -3.45
CA HIS A 36 10.06 6.51 -3.44
C HIS A 36 9.66 6.16 -2.00
N GLY A 37 10.65 5.93 -1.13
CA GLY A 37 10.48 5.74 0.32
C GLY A 37 10.00 6.96 1.12
N MET A 38 9.64 8.08 0.49
CA MET A 38 9.10 9.29 1.13
C MET A 38 7.68 9.62 0.65
N SER A 39 7.10 8.79 -0.20
CA SER A 39 5.88 9.10 -0.94
C SER A 39 4.69 9.33 -0.01
N LEU A 40 4.49 8.46 0.98
CA LEU A 40 3.38 8.57 1.91
C LEU A 40 3.58 9.73 2.89
N ALA A 41 4.79 9.89 3.45
CA ALA A 41 5.11 11.03 4.30
C ALA A 41 4.84 12.36 3.59
N THR A 42 5.25 12.48 2.32
CA THR A 42 5.02 13.68 1.51
C THR A 42 3.53 13.95 1.29
N LEU A 43 2.73 12.91 1.04
CA LEU A 43 1.27 13.04 0.91
C LEU A 43 0.61 13.55 2.21
N LEU A 44 1.19 13.28 3.37
CA LEU A 44 0.74 13.80 4.66
C LEU A 44 1.41 15.14 5.06
N GLY A 45 2.22 15.71 4.18
CA GLY A 45 2.86 17.02 4.39
C GLY A 45 4.25 16.96 5.02
N PHE A 46 4.81 15.78 5.25
CA PHE A 46 6.14 15.57 5.79
C PHE A 46 7.15 15.38 4.64
N GLY A 47 7.46 16.46 3.93
CA GLY A 47 8.37 16.38 2.79
C GLY A 47 8.91 17.73 2.36
N VAL A 48 9.64 17.75 1.24
CA VAL A 48 10.08 19.02 0.66
C VAL A 48 8.85 19.82 0.18
N PRO A 49 8.77 21.14 0.45
CA PRO A 49 7.58 21.94 0.12
C PRO A 49 7.11 21.80 -1.33
N LYS A 50 8.04 21.72 -2.28
CA LYS A 50 7.73 21.56 -3.71
C LYS A 50 6.97 20.27 -4.04
N LEU A 51 7.22 19.18 -3.32
CA LEU A 51 6.53 17.91 -3.53
C LEU A 51 5.24 17.84 -2.72
N VAL A 52 5.23 18.40 -1.50
CA VAL A 52 4.00 18.55 -0.70
C VAL A 52 2.98 19.38 -1.47
N ASP A 53 3.40 20.48 -2.10
CA ASP A 53 2.53 21.38 -2.87
C ASP A 53 2.27 20.92 -4.32
N LEU A 54 2.68 19.71 -4.69
CA LEU A 54 2.50 19.20 -6.05
C LEU A 54 1.01 19.08 -6.40
N GLY A 55 0.60 19.70 -7.50
CA GLY A 55 -0.79 19.73 -8.00
C GLY A 55 -1.73 20.68 -7.23
N ARG A 56 -1.57 20.81 -5.91
CA ARG A 56 -2.23 21.83 -5.07
C ARG A 56 -1.44 22.08 -3.77
N PRO A 57 -1.57 23.25 -3.13
CA PRO A 57 -0.88 23.54 -1.87
C PRO A 57 -1.26 22.57 -0.73
N GLY A 58 -0.28 22.24 0.12
CA GLY A 58 -0.48 21.52 1.37
C GLY A 58 -0.67 20.00 1.24
N PRO A 59 -0.87 19.30 2.38
CA PRO A 59 -1.02 17.85 2.40
C PRO A 59 -2.22 17.37 1.58
N LYS A 60 -2.12 16.15 1.06
CA LYS A 60 -3.16 15.47 0.28
C LYS A 60 -3.99 14.51 1.14
N LEU A 61 -3.41 14.05 2.25
CA LEU A 61 -4.01 13.11 3.20
C LEU A 61 -3.81 13.62 4.64
N ILE A 62 -4.66 13.14 5.54
CA ILE A 62 -4.43 13.16 6.99
C ILE A 62 -4.30 11.74 7.53
N ALA A 63 -3.71 11.60 8.72
CA ALA A 63 -3.42 10.30 9.35
C ALA A 63 -4.63 9.34 9.43
N ASP A 64 -5.81 9.87 9.72
CA ASP A 64 -7.04 9.07 9.89
C ASP A 64 -7.56 8.45 8.57
N GLN A 65 -7.03 8.90 7.42
CA GLN A 65 -7.39 8.41 6.10
C GLN A 65 -6.49 7.28 5.61
N VAL A 66 -5.50 6.84 6.39
CA VAL A 66 -4.46 5.92 5.93
C VAL A 66 -4.33 4.72 6.85
N VAL A 67 -4.27 3.53 6.24
CA VAL A 67 -3.92 2.28 6.90
C VAL A 67 -2.85 1.56 6.09
N LEU A 68 -1.73 1.21 6.73
CA LEU A 68 -0.68 0.37 6.14
C LEU A 68 -0.96 -1.11 6.45
N ILE A 69 -0.70 -1.99 5.48
CA ILE A 69 -0.86 -3.44 5.63
C ILE A 69 0.39 -4.17 5.10
N GLY A 70 0.94 -5.05 5.93
CA GLY A 70 2.05 -5.98 5.67
C GLY A 70 3.44 -5.37 5.75
N THR A 71 3.54 -4.13 6.24
CA THR A 71 4.80 -3.46 6.53
C THR A 71 5.69 -4.34 7.41
N ARG A 72 6.94 -4.53 7.01
CA ARG A 72 7.91 -5.38 7.71
C ARG A 72 9.34 -4.86 7.68
N ASP A 73 9.66 -3.91 6.80
CA ASP A 73 10.94 -3.21 6.77
C ASP A 73 10.73 -1.72 7.01
N LEU A 74 11.18 -1.23 8.16
CA LEU A 74 11.03 0.17 8.57
C LEU A 74 12.32 0.67 9.19
N ASP A 75 12.75 1.84 8.74
CA ASP A 75 13.81 2.57 9.43
C ASP A 75 13.38 2.94 10.86
N VAL A 76 14.34 3.04 11.78
CA VAL A 76 14.05 3.37 13.19
C VAL A 76 13.32 4.71 13.31
N GLN A 77 13.73 5.71 12.53
CA GLN A 77 13.10 7.04 12.54
C GLN A 77 11.74 7.03 11.85
N GLU A 78 11.58 6.24 10.81
CA GLU A 78 10.31 6.07 10.10
C GLU A 78 9.25 5.44 11.01
N ARG A 79 9.59 4.35 11.70
CA ARG A 79 8.73 3.72 12.72
C ARG A 79 8.31 4.72 13.79
N ARG A 80 9.24 5.56 14.24
CA ARG A 80 8.96 6.60 15.23
C ARG A 80 7.98 7.64 14.68
N LEU A 81 8.20 8.13 13.46
CA LEU A 81 7.32 9.11 12.81
C LEU A 81 5.90 8.55 12.57
N LEU A 82 5.77 7.30 12.12
CA LEU A 82 4.48 6.63 11.97
C LEU A 82 3.72 6.59 13.31
N GLY A 83 4.42 6.24 14.40
CA GLY A 83 3.85 6.20 15.75
C GLY A 83 3.47 7.57 16.30
N GLU A 84 4.34 8.58 16.17
CA GLU A 84 4.08 9.96 16.62
C GLU A 84 2.88 10.58 15.89
N ASN A 85 2.71 10.26 14.60
CA ASN A 85 1.59 10.74 13.78
C ASN A 85 0.35 9.84 13.84
N LYS A 86 0.37 8.78 14.67
CA LYS A 86 -0.76 7.86 14.90
C LYS A 86 -1.28 7.23 13.60
N ILE A 87 -0.37 6.91 12.68
CA ILE A 87 -0.70 6.15 11.48
C ILE A 87 -1.01 4.71 11.88
N THR A 88 -2.09 4.17 11.34
CA THR A 88 -2.47 2.77 11.61
C THR A 88 -1.62 1.86 10.75
N VAL A 89 -0.91 0.91 11.36
CA VAL A 89 -0.03 -0.04 10.67
C VAL A 89 -0.37 -1.44 11.13
N PHE A 90 -0.66 -2.34 10.20
CA PHE A 90 -0.71 -3.77 10.42
C PHE A 90 0.52 -4.39 9.78
N THR A 91 1.45 -4.89 10.59
CA THR A 91 2.68 -5.53 10.09
C THR A 91 2.41 -6.98 9.70
N ILE A 92 3.40 -7.63 9.07
CA ILE A 92 3.32 -9.07 8.81
C ILE A 92 3.06 -9.88 10.09
N ARG A 93 3.55 -9.42 11.25
CA ARG A 93 3.30 -10.09 12.52
C ARG A 93 1.82 -10.11 12.89
N GLU A 94 1.10 -9.00 12.71
CA GLU A 94 -0.34 -8.99 12.97
C GLU A 94 -1.10 -9.91 12.01
N ILE A 95 -0.61 -10.04 10.77
CA ILE A 95 -1.16 -10.95 9.76
C ILE A 95 -0.90 -12.40 10.16
N ASP A 96 0.31 -12.75 10.61
CA ASP A 96 0.64 -14.08 11.12
C ASP A 96 -0.22 -14.47 12.33
N GLU A 97 -0.44 -13.52 13.26
CA GLU A 97 -1.17 -13.79 14.50
C GLU A 97 -2.70 -13.86 14.31
N GLN A 98 -3.25 -13.13 13.33
CA GLN A 98 -4.71 -12.91 13.22
C GLN A 98 -5.32 -13.39 11.89
N GLY A 99 -4.47 -13.67 10.90
CA GLY A 99 -4.85 -13.97 9.52
C GLY A 99 -5.19 -12.72 8.71
N ILE A 100 -4.86 -12.76 7.42
CA ILE A 100 -5.05 -11.65 6.48
C ILE A 100 -6.50 -11.16 6.45
N ALA A 101 -7.48 -12.06 6.48
CA ALA A 101 -8.89 -11.69 6.41
C ALA A 101 -9.33 -10.80 7.60
N THR A 102 -8.85 -11.13 8.80
CA THR A 102 -9.15 -10.34 10.00
C THR A 102 -8.51 -8.95 9.92
N VAL A 103 -7.25 -8.90 9.47
CA VAL A 103 -6.50 -7.65 9.32
C VAL A 103 -7.17 -6.75 8.27
N THR A 104 -7.51 -7.29 7.09
CA THR A 104 -8.18 -6.53 6.03
C THR A 104 -9.51 -5.94 6.52
N ASN A 105 -10.34 -6.74 7.22
CA ASN A 105 -11.59 -6.23 7.79
C ASN A 105 -11.37 -5.14 8.83
N LYS A 106 -10.33 -5.23 9.67
CA LYS A 106 -9.97 -4.17 10.63
C LYS A 106 -9.54 -2.88 9.91
N ALA A 107 -8.74 -3.01 8.87
CA ALA A 107 -8.30 -1.88 8.05
C ALA A 107 -9.49 -1.17 7.39
N LEU A 108 -10.38 -1.93 6.75
CA LEU A 108 -11.60 -1.41 6.12
C LEU A 108 -12.54 -0.75 7.14
N ASN A 109 -12.72 -1.36 8.31
CA ASN A 109 -13.52 -0.77 9.39
C ASN A 109 -12.95 0.57 9.86
N ARG A 110 -11.61 0.73 9.91
CA ARG A 110 -10.98 2.01 10.28
C ARG A 110 -11.30 3.12 9.28
N LEU A 111 -11.40 2.76 8.00
CA LEU A 111 -11.69 3.68 6.89
C LEU A 111 -13.19 3.77 6.54
N SER A 112 -14.07 3.06 7.26
CA SER A 112 -15.51 2.98 6.97
C SER A 112 -16.27 4.32 7.03
N HIS A 113 -15.66 5.34 7.63
CA HIS A 113 -16.18 6.71 7.67
C HIS A 113 -15.97 7.47 6.35
N LEU A 114 -15.23 6.89 5.38
CA LEU A 114 -14.96 7.44 4.06
C LEU A 114 -15.73 6.63 3.01
N SER A 115 -16.35 7.33 2.06
CA SER A 115 -17.18 6.71 1.01
C SER A 115 -16.37 6.13 -0.15
N ARG A 116 -15.10 6.50 -0.27
CA ARG A 116 -14.22 6.16 -1.39
C ARG A 116 -12.93 5.55 -0.87
N LEU A 117 -12.43 4.54 -1.57
CA LEU A 117 -11.19 3.86 -1.24
C LEU A 117 -10.20 3.93 -2.41
N HIS A 118 -8.94 4.21 -2.10
CA HIS A 118 -7.80 4.06 -2.98
C HIS A 118 -6.91 2.93 -2.47
N VAL A 119 -6.53 2.02 -3.36
CA VAL A 119 -5.64 0.89 -3.06
C VAL A 119 -4.28 1.16 -3.68
N SER A 120 -3.27 1.45 -2.87
CA SER A 120 -1.88 1.54 -3.32
C SER A 120 -1.21 0.19 -3.06
N LEU A 121 -1.05 -0.62 -4.09
CA LEU A 121 -0.43 -1.94 -4.02
C LEU A 121 1.01 -1.87 -4.52
N ASP A 122 1.95 -1.96 -3.60
CA ASP A 122 3.33 -2.30 -3.93
C ASP A 122 3.45 -3.80 -4.11
N MET A 123 4.07 -4.26 -5.20
CA MET A 123 4.24 -5.68 -5.46
C MET A 123 5.26 -6.34 -4.53
N ASP A 124 6.12 -5.57 -3.88
CA ASP A 124 7.06 -6.07 -2.87
C ASP A 124 6.38 -6.50 -1.56
N ILE A 125 5.07 -6.25 -1.40
CA ILE A 125 4.26 -6.82 -0.31
C ILE A 125 4.35 -8.36 -0.28
N LEU A 126 4.41 -8.96 -1.46
CA LEU A 126 4.49 -10.40 -1.64
C LEU A 126 5.88 -10.88 -1.24
N ASP A 127 5.96 -12.11 -0.74
CA ASP A 127 7.25 -12.72 -0.49
C ASP A 127 8.03 -12.85 -1.81
N PRO A 128 9.36 -12.60 -1.83
CA PRO A 128 10.15 -12.72 -3.06
C PRO A 128 10.14 -14.11 -3.69
N THR A 129 9.75 -15.15 -2.95
CA THR A 129 9.52 -16.50 -3.52
C THR A 129 8.25 -16.57 -4.39
N GLU A 130 7.30 -15.66 -4.20
CA GLU A 130 6.11 -15.48 -5.03
C GLU A 130 6.35 -14.38 -6.08
N ALA A 131 6.92 -13.24 -5.69
CA ALA A 131 7.12 -12.06 -6.55
C ALA A 131 8.60 -11.62 -6.60
N PRO A 132 9.47 -12.33 -7.36
CA PRO A 132 10.89 -11.99 -7.44
C PRO A 132 11.17 -10.67 -8.19
N GLY A 133 10.25 -10.27 -9.07
CA GLY A 133 10.40 -9.14 -9.98
C GLY A 133 10.00 -7.81 -9.38
N VAL A 134 10.61 -7.41 -8.27
CA VAL A 134 10.33 -6.15 -7.56
C VAL A 134 11.59 -5.32 -7.31
N GLY A 135 11.44 -4.02 -7.10
CA GLY A 135 12.57 -3.09 -6.89
C GLY A 135 13.40 -3.41 -5.64
N THR A 136 12.73 -3.61 -4.50
CA THR A 136 13.37 -3.80 -3.18
C THR A 136 12.78 -5.03 -2.47
N PRO A 137 13.18 -6.26 -2.84
CA PRO A 137 12.57 -7.47 -2.27
C PRO A 137 12.90 -7.63 -0.78
N VAL A 138 11.87 -7.83 0.04
CA VAL A 138 12.00 -8.09 1.48
C VAL A 138 11.43 -9.47 1.83
N PRO A 139 12.21 -10.41 2.39
CA PRO A 139 11.70 -11.73 2.79
C PRO A 139 10.61 -11.68 3.86
N GLY A 140 9.78 -12.72 3.94
CA GLY A 140 8.68 -12.84 4.90
C GLY A 140 7.47 -12.00 4.51
N GLY A 141 7.16 -11.94 3.21
CA GLY A 141 5.99 -11.23 2.68
C GLY A 141 4.73 -12.10 2.63
N LEU A 142 3.68 -11.55 2.02
CA LEU A 142 2.45 -12.29 1.80
C LEU A 142 2.64 -13.42 0.78
N THR A 143 1.97 -14.52 1.00
CA THR A 143 1.76 -15.52 -0.06
C THR A 143 0.79 -14.98 -1.11
N TYR A 144 0.82 -15.55 -2.32
CA TYR A 144 -0.18 -15.21 -3.35
C TYR A 144 -1.61 -15.48 -2.84
N ARG A 145 -1.80 -16.50 -2.00
CA ARG A 145 -3.12 -16.84 -1.46
C ARG A 145 -3.67 -15.76 -0.55
N GLU A 146 -2.83 -15.16 0.28
CA GLU A 146 -3.22 -14.09 1.20
C GLU A 146 -3.47 -12.78 0.48
N ALA A 147 -2.58 -12.38 -0.44
CA ALA A 147 -2.76 -11.16 -1.23
C ALA A 147 -4.05 -11.22 -2.06
N HIS A 148 -4.35 -12.36 -2.67
CA HIS A 148 -5.59 -12.54 -3.41
C HIS A 148 -6.84 -12.47 -2.52
N LEU A 149 -6.80 -13.12 -1.35
CA LEU A 149 -7.92 -13.04 -0.39
C LEU A 149 -8.11 -11.62 0.13
N LEU A 150 -7.02 -10.88 0.35
CA LEU A 150 -7.06 -9.47 0.69
C LEU A 150 -7.79 -8.68 -0.41
N MET A 151 -7.48 -8.92 -1.69
CA MET A 151 -8.14 -8.24 -2.82
C MET A 151 -9.62 -8.62 -2.94
N GLU A 152 -9.98 -9.89 -2.78
CA GLU A 152 -11.38 -10.36 -2.77
C GLU A 152 -12.18 -9.67 -1.66
N ILE A 153 -11.64 -9.59 -0.43
CA ILE A 153 -12.31 -8.92 0.69
C ILE A 153 -12.49 -7.42 0.44
N ILE A 154 -11.49 -6.75 -0.16
CA ILE A 154 -11.61 -5.35 -0.52
C ILE A 154 -12.69 -5.16 -1.59
N ALA A 155 -12.71 -6.02 -2.62
CA ALA A 155 -13.73 -5.99 -3.67
C ALA A 155 -15.15 -6.16 -3.11
N ASP A 156 -15.33 -7.07 -2.14
CA ASP A 156 -16.62 -7.34 -1.50
C ASP A 156 -17.11 -6.18 -0.61
N CYS A 157 -16.18 -5.46 0.03
CA CYS A 157 -16.51 -4.47 1.03
C CYS A 157 -16.61 -3.03 0.51
N ALA A 158 -15.99 -2.71 -0.64
CA ALA A 158 -15.63 -1.32 -0.94
C ALA A 158 -16.19 -0.74 -2.24
N HIS A 159 -16.41 0.57 -2.20
CA HIS A 159 -16.42 1.46 -3.37
C HIS A 159 -14.96 1.83 -3.70
N VAL A 160 -14.18 0.84 -4.18
CA VAL A 160 -12.83 1.10 -4.67
C VAL A 160 -12.95 2.04 -5.86
N ASP A 161 -12.41 3.25 -5.71
CA ASP A 161 -12.51 4.32 -6.70
C ASP A 161 -11.27 4.33 -7.61
N SER A 162 -10.13 3.91 -7.07
CA SER A 162 -8.85 3.93 -7.78
C SER A 162 -7.85 2.95 -7.16
N MET A 163 -6.86 2.56 -7.96
CA MET A 163 -5.77 1.67 -7.55
C MET A 163 -4.47 2.07 -8.24
N ASP A 164 -3.36 1.97 -7.50
CA ASP A 164 -2.01 1.92 -8.05
C ASP A 164 -1.45 0.50 -7.90
N VAL A 165 -0.72 0.02 -8.91
CA VAL A 165 0.11 -1.19 -8.83
C VAL A 165 1.52 -0.84 -9.27
N VAL A 166 2.48 -0.96 -8.35
CA VAL A 166 3.81 -0.34 -8.49
C VAL A 166 4.95 -1.31 -8.21
N GLU A 167 6.18 -0.81 -8.38
CA GLU A 167 7.47 -1.46 -8.10
C GLU A 167 7.74 -2.80 -8.79
N ILE A 168 7.00 -3.12 -9.86
CA ILE A 168 7.35 -4.23 -10.75
C ILE A 168 8.65 -3.90 -11.48
N ASN A 169 9.62 -4.81 -11.35
CA ASN A 169 10.94 -4.73 -11.97
C ASN A 169 11.18 -5.93 -12.91
N PRO A 170 10.94 -5.79 -14.24
CA PRO A 170 11.15 -6.86 -15.20
C PRO A 170 12.58 -7.40 -15.29
N ILE A 171 13.58 -6.67 -14.80
CA ILE A 171 14.99 -7.12 -14.82
C ILE A 171 15.20 -8.26 -13.82
N LEU A 172 14.51 -8.21 -12.68
CA LEU A 172 14.60 -9.21 -11.62
C LEU A 172 13.50 -10.28 -11.73
N ASP A 173 12.51 -10.06 -12.60
CA ASP A 173 11.38 -10.96 -12.75
C ASP A 173 11.73 -12.24 -13.52
N GLU A 174 11.06 -13.33 -13.17
CA GLU A 174 11.23 -14.60 -13.85
C GLU A 174 10.07 -14.82 -14.82
N ARG A 175 10.33 -14.68 -16.12
CA ARG A 175 9.31 -14.92 -17.17
C ARG A 175 8.01 -14.12 -16.94
N ASN A 176 8.14 -12.88 -16.47
CA ASN A 176 7.01 -11.98 -16.22
C ASN A 176 6.07 -12.45 -15.09
N HIS A 177 6.53 -13.37 -14.23
CA HIS A 177 5.71 -13.98 -13.19
C HIS A 177 5.09 -12.96 -12.24
N THR A 178 5.88 -12.00 -11.77
CA THR A 178 5.40 -10.94 -10.84
C THR A 178 4.34 -10.08 -11.51
N SER A 179 4.53 -9.77 -12.79
CA SER A 179 3.52 -9.03 -13.57
C SER A 179 2.23 -9.82 -13.78
N GLU A 180 2.32 -11.15 -14.00
CA GLU A 180 1.14 -12.00 -14.08
C GLU A 180 0.39 -12.09 -12.75
N LEU A 181 1.11 -12.11 -11.62
CA LEU A 181 0.52 -12.02 -10.29
C LEU A 181 -0.21 -10.69 -10.09
N ALA A 182 0.43 -9.57 -10.46
CA ALA A 182 -0.19 -8.25 -10.42
C ALA A 182 -1.53 -8.20 -11.18
N VAL A 183 -1.57 -8.74 -12.41
CA VAL A 183 -2.81 -8.82 -13.21
C VAL A 183 -3.90 -9.62 -12.49
N ARG A 184 -3.55 -10.75 -11.86
CA ARG A 184 -4.50 -11.57 -11.10
C ARG A 184 -5.02 -10.85 -9.86
N LEU A 185 -4.18 -10.10 -9.16
CA LEU A 185 -4.59 -9.29 -7.99
C LEU A 185 -5.51 -8.15 -8.40
N ILE A 186 -5.22 -7.47 -9.52
CA ILE A 186 -6.12 -6.46 -10.11
C ILE A 186 -7.47 -7.10 -10.46
N ALA A 187 -7.46 -8.26 -11.11
CA ALA A 187 -8.70 -8.92 -11.50
C ALA A 187 -9.53 -9.35 -10.29
N ALA A 188 -8.89 -9.85 -9.22
CA ALA A 188 -9.54 -10.16 -7.96
C ALA A 188 -10.17 -8.91 -7.31
N LEU A 189 -9.48 -7.77 -7.32
CA LEU A 189 -10.01 -6.50 -6.83
C LEU A 189 -11.22 -6.02 -7.65
N LEU A 190 -11.26 -6.35 -8.95
CA LEU A 190 -12.36 -6.05 -9.86
C LEU A 190 -13.49 -7.10 -9.82
N GLY A 191 -13.45 -8.04 -8.87
CA GLY A 191 -14.53 -8.99 -8.59
C GLY A 191 -14.35 -10.39 -9.20
N GLN A 192 -13.19 -10.70 -9.81
CA GLN A 192 -12.93 -12.07 -10.26
C GLN A 192 -12.71 -12.99 -9.05
N THR A 193 -13.60 -13.97 -8.86
CA THR A 193 -13.50 -14.93 -7.75
C THR A 193 -12.77 -16.21 -8.16
N ARG A 194 -12.12 -16.87 -7.19
CA ARG A 194 -11.55 -18.22 -7.38
C ARG A 194 -12.66 -19.26 -7.58
N GLY A 195 -13.14 -19.41 -8.81
CA GLY A 195 -14.17 -20.42 -9.11
C GLY A 195 -15.08 -20.13 -10.28
N GLU A 196 -14.95 -18.99 -10.95
CA GLU A 196 -15.59 -18.80 -12.26
C GLU A 196 -14.90 -19.71 -13.29
N ILE A 197 -15.44 -20.93 -13.41
CA ILE A 197 -15.21 -21.81 -14.54
C ILE A 197 -15.70 -21.04 -15.77
N ALA A 198 -14.77 -20.69 -16.66
CA ALA A 198 -15.10 -20.25 -18.02
C ALA A 198 -15.89 -21.34 -18.77
#